data_AF-A0A842LSU7-F1
#
_entry.id   AF-A0A842LSU7-F1
#
_cell.length_a   1.000
_cell.length_b   1.000
_cell.length_c   1.000
_cell.angle_alpha   90.00
_cell.angle_beta   90.00
_cell.angle_gamma   90.00
#
_symmetry.space_group_name_H-M   'P 1'
#
loop_
_entity.id
_entity.type
_entity.pdbx_description
1 polymer ?
#
loop_
_entity_poly.entity_id
_entity_poly.type
_entity_poly.pdbx_seq_one_letter_code
_entity_poly.pdbx_strand_id
1 'polypeptide(L)' 'MMLSTVQDQKSVGRPLIHDFLNKRVVVKTSTFTVEGRLIAYQPSNKAKRIPDLLFLRTSEGIHVVRGPWTIISEVKRKLC' A
#
# COMPACT_ATOMS: atom_id res chain seq x y z
N MET A 1 -13.89 -26.71 -10.88
CA MET A 1 -13.01 -26.45 -9.72
C MET A 1 -13.21 -25.00 -9.33
N MET A 2 -13.84 -24.74 -8.18
CA MET A 2 -14.30 -23.41 -7.76
C MET A 2 -13.14 -22.59 -7.19
N LEU A 3 -13.03 -21.33 -7.64
CA LEU A 3 -12.11 -20.32 -7.11
C LEU A 3 -12.68 -19.77 -5.79
N SER A 4 -12.00 -20.03 -4.67
CA SER A 4 -12.35 -19.44 -3.38
C SER A 4 -11.91 -17.97 -3.35
N THR A 5 -12.86 -17.08 -3.59
CA THR A 5 -12.74 -15.65 -3.31
C THR A 5 -12.54 -15.47 -1.81
N VAL A 6 -11.32 -15.12 -1.40
CA VAL A 6 -11.02 -14.76 -0.01
C VAL A 6 -11.73 -13.43 0.27
N GLN A 7 -12.76 -13.51 1.10
CA GLN A 7 -13.53 -12.38 1.60
C GLN A 7 -12.60 -11.42 2.36
N ASP A 8 -12.43 -10.23 1.79
CA ASP A 8 -11.87 -9.06 2.46
C ASP A 8 -12.74 -8.72 3.67
N GLN A 9 -12.13 -8.75 4.86
CA GLN A 9 -12.83 -8.47 6.12
C GLN A 9 -13.33 -7.03 6.10
N LYS A 10 -14.66 -6.88 5.97
CA LYS A 10 -15.44 -5.69 6.31
C LYS A 10 -14.94 -5.08 7.64
N SER A 11 -14.18 -3.98 7.55
CA SER A 11 -13.97 -3.06 8.67
C SER A 11 -14.35 -1.66 8.22
N VAL A 12 -15.28 -1.07 8.95
CA VAL A 12 -15.93 0.20 8.66
C VAL A 12 -14.88 1.33 8.67
N GLY A 13 -14.76 2.05 7.56
CA GLY A 13 -14.20 3.41 7.50
C GLY A 13 -12.70 3.57 7.23
N ARG A 14 -11.93 2.50 6.99
CA ARG A 14 -10.53 2.64 6.54
C ARG A 14 -10.45 2.44 5.02
N PRO A 15 -9.90 3.41 4.26
CA PRO A 15 -9.65 3.23 2.84
C PRO A 15 -8.78 1.98 2.62
N LEU A 16 -9.21 1.12 1.71
CA LEU A 16 -8.47 -0.08 1.34
C LEU A 16 -7.19 0.35 0.64
N ILE A 17 -6.13 -0.47 0.72
CA ILE A 17 -4.86 -0.19 0.02
C ILE A 17 -5.07 0.11 -1.47
N HIS A 18 -6.09 -0.51 -2.06
CA HIS A 18 -6.50 -0.30 -3.45
C HIS A 18 -6.92 1.16 -3.72
N ASP A 19 -7.52 1.84 -2.76
CA ASP A 19 -7.97 3.24 -2.88
C ASP A 19 -6.81 4.24 -2.98
N PHE A 20 -5.59 3.79 -2.67
CA PHE A 20 -4.37 4.58 -2.71
C PHE A 20 -3.57 4.39 -4.01
N LEU A 21 -3.98 3.48 -4.90
CA LEU A 21 -3.29 3.28 -6.17
C LEU A 21 -3.26 4.56 -7.01
N ASN A 22 -2.11 4.84 -7.60
CA ASN A 22 -1.76 6.04 -8.34
C ASN A 22 -1.82 7.36 -7.56
N LYS A 23 -2.05 7.31 -6.24
CA LYS A 23 -2.05 8.48 -5.37
C LYS A 23 -0.72 8.68 -4.68
N ARG A 24 -0.44 9.92 -4.30
CA ARG A 24 0.73 10.27 -3.49
C ARG A 24 0.42 9.95 -2.02
N VAL A 25 1.24 9.10 -1.44
CA VAL A 25 1.08 8.58 -0.08
C VAL A 25 2.37 8.72 0.71
N VAL A 26 2.23 8.80 2.02
CA VAL A 26 3.33 8.66 2.98
C VAL A 26 3.20 7.30 3.65
N VAL A 27 4.22 6.45 3.47
CA VAL A 27 4.30 5.13 4.09
C VAL A 27 5.34 5.18 5.19
N LYS A 28 4.96 4.75 6.39
CA LYS A 28 5.86 4.64 7.53
C LYS A 28 6.08 3.19 7.89
N THR A 29 7.36 2.83 8.06
CA THR A 29 7.81 1.57 8.64
C THR A 29 8.33 1.85 10.06
N SER A 30 8.82 0.81 10.74
CA SER A 30 9.46 0.98 12.04
C SER A 30 10.76 1.80 11.99
N THR A 31 11.44 1.82 10.85
CA THR A 31 12.79 2.38 10.71
C THR A 31 12.87 3.60 9.79
N PHE A 32 11.91 3.80 8.89
CA PHE A 32 11.94 4.92 7.96
C PHE A 32 10.54 5.37 7.56
N THR A 33 10.48 6.56 6.95
CA THR A 33 9.28 7.09 6.30
C THR A 33 9.63 7.37 4.84
N VAL A 34 8.77 6.95 3.93
CA VAL A 34 8.94 7.17 2.50
C VAL A 34 7.68 7.82 1.94
N GLU A 35 7.87 8.90 1.19
CA GLU A 35 6.80 9.59 0.49
C GLU A 35 6.94 9.34 -1.01
N GLY A 36 5.86 8.91 -1.66
CA GLY A 36 5.88 8.64 -3.09
C GLY A 36 4.49 8.38 -3.65
N ARG A 37 4.41 8.20 -4.97
CA ARG A 37 3.18 7.73 -5.61
C ARG A 37 3.12 6.21 -5.51
N LEU A 38 2.06 5.65 -4.93
CA LEU A 38 1.83 4.21 -4.94
C LEU A 38 1.48 3.77 -6.36
N ILE A 39 2.35 2.99 -7.00
CA ILE A 39 2.17 2.56 -8.40
C ILE A 39 1.67 1.12 -8.50
N ALA A 40 1.98 0.28 -7.50
CA ALA A 40 1.52 -1.09 -7.42
C ALA A 40 1.56 -1.59 -5.97
N TYR A 41 0.80 -2.65 -5.72
CA TYR A 41 0.75 -3.34 -4.44
C TYR A 41 0.59 -4.84 -4.71
N GLN A 42 1.25 -5.65 -3.90
CA GLN A 42 1.07 -7.10 -3.88
C GLN A 42 0.50 -7.51 -2.52
N PRO A 43 -0.69 -8.11 -2.47
CA PRO A 43 -1.24 -8.69 -1.25
C PRO A 43 -0.36 -9.80 -0.72
N SER A 44 -0.28 -9.93 0.60
CA SER A 44 0.26 -11.12 1.23
C SER A 44 -0.60 -12.34 0.90
N ASN A 45 0.07 -13.46 0.68
CA ASN A 45 -0.57 -14.75 0.54
C ASN A 45 0.14 -15.74 1.47
N LYS A 46 -0.50 -16.04 2.61
CA LYS A 46 0.07 -16.93 3.64
C LYS A 46 0.31 -18.35 3.10
N ALA A 47 -0.59 -18.87 2.27
CA ALA A 47 -0.46 -20.21 1.70
C ALA A 47 0.76 -20.33 0.78
N LYS A 48 1.06 -19.26 0.04
CA LYS A 48 2.23 -19.18 -0.86
C LYS A 48 3.46 -18.54 -0.20
N ARG A 49 3.40 -18.18 1.09
CA ARG A 49 4.44 -17.44 1.83
C ARG A 49 4.88 -16.13 1.13
N ILE A 50 3.94 -15.48 0.44
CA ILE A 50 4.17 -14.22 -0.27
C ILE A 50 3.96 -13.06 0.71
N PRO A 51 4.93 -12.13 0.88
CA PRO A 51 4.78 -10.97 1.74
C PRO A 51 3.96 -9.85 1.06
N ASP A 52 3.39 -8.96 1.88
CA ASP A 52 2.84 -7.69 1.41
C ASP A 52 3.96 -6.80 0.90
N LEU A 53 3.83 -6.31 -0.33
CA LEU A 53 4.78 -5.37 -0.96
C LEU A 53 4.05 -4.12 -1.45
N LEU A 54 4.67 -2.97 -1.23
CA LEU A 54 4.27 -1.70 -1.81
C LEU A 54 5.36 -1.19 -2.75
N PHE A 55 4.94 -0.70 -3.91
CA PHE A 55 5.83 -0.09 -4.90
C PHE A 55 5.53 1.40 -4.97
N LEU A 56 6.50 2.22 -4.56
CA LEU A 56 6.37 3.67 -4.50
C LEU A 56 7.33 4.31 -5.51
N ARG A 57 6.80 5.16 -6.39
CA ARG A 57 7.61 6.02 -7.25
C ARG A 57 7.92 7.32 -6.53
N THR A 58 9.20 7.61 -6.34
CA THR A 58 9.74 8.84 -5.73
C THR A 58 10.53 9.63 -6.79
N SER A 59 11.14 10.75 -6.39
CA SER A 59 12.09 11.49 -7.23
C SER A 59 13.40 10.73 -7.48
N GLU A 60 13.77 9.83 -6.58
CA GLU A 60 15.02 9.05 -6.63
C GLU A 60 14.85 7.73 -7.37
N GLY A 61 13.62 7.28 -7.61
CA GLY A 61 13.35 6.05 -8.36
C GLY A 61 12.12 5.30 -7.87
N ILE A 62 12.19 3.97 -7.92
CA ILE A 62 11.15 3.08 -7.40
C ILE A 62 11.66 2.45 -6.09
N HIS A 63 10.92 2.67 -5.01
CA HIS A 63 11.17 2.05 -3.72
C HIS A 63 10.19 0.89 -3.52
N VAL A 64 10.72 -0.24 -3.06
CA VAL A 64 9.92 -1.41 -2.68
C VAL A 64 9.90 -1.50 -1.16
N VAL A 65 8.71 -1.39 -0.58
CA VAL A 65 8.53 -1.47 0.88
C VAL A 65 7.98 -2.86 1.23
N ARG A 66 8.69 -3.56 2.11
CA ARG A 66 8.36 -4.88 2.62
C ARG A 66 8.25 -4.84 4.14
N GLY A 67 7.31 -5.59 4.71
CA GLY A 67 7.18 -5.77 6.16
C GLY A 67 6.02 -4.96 6.75
N PRO A 68 5.96 -4.79 8.08
CA PRO A 68 4.89 -4.03 8.71
C PRO A 68 5.02 -2.55 8.32
N TRP A 69 4.03 -2.04 7.62
CA TRP A 69 3.93 -0.64 7.21
C TRP A 69 2.55 -0.09 7.57
N THR A 70 2.48 1.22 7.73
CA THR A 70 1.23 1.95 7.88
C THR A 70 1.18 3.07 6.86
N ILE A 71 0.08 3.19 6.13
CA ILE A 71 -0.19 4.35 5.28
C ILE A 71 -0.73 5.46 6.17
N ILE A 72 -0.06 6.60 6.16
CA ILE A 72 -0.36 7.71 7.07
C ILE A 72 -1.35 8.69 6.47
N SER A 73 -1.23 9.02 5.17
CA SER A 73 -2.18 9.95 4.53
C SER A 73 -2.14 9.91 3.00
N GLU A 74 -3.27 10.28 2.40
CA GLU A 74 -3.33 10.83 1.05
C GLU A 74 -2.91 12.31 1.13
N VAL A 75 -1.80 12.66 0.47
CA VAL A 75 -1.37 14.07 0.41
C VAL A 75 -2.29 14.81 -0.55
N LYS A 76 -3.44 15.28 -0.05
CA LYS A 76 -4.32 16.18 -0.82
C LYS A 76 -3.59 17.50 -1.01
N ARG A 77 -3.09 17.75 -2.22
CA ARG A 77 -2.65 19.10 -2.59
C ARG A 77 -3.88 20.01 -2.50
N LYS A 78 -3.89 20.95 -1.54
CA LYS A 78 -4.71 22.16 -1.69
C LYS A 78 -4.14 22.90 -2.90
N LEU A 79 -4.92 22.99 -3.98
CA LEU A 79 -4.69 23.98 -5.02
C LEU A 79 -5.00 25.34 -4.39
N CYS A 80 -3.97 26.17 -4.27
CA CYS A 80 -4.09 27.59 -3.95
C CYS A 80 -4.61 28.34 -5.17
#